data_AF-A0ABD7ISY3-F1
#
_entry.id   AF-A0ABD7ISY3-F1
#
_cell.length_a   1.000
_cell.length_b   1.000
_cell.length_c   1.000
_cell.angle_alpha   90.00
_cell.angle_beta   90.00
_cell.angle_gamma   90.00
#
_symmetry.space_group_name_H-M   'P 1'
#
loop_
_entity.id
_entity.type
_entity.pdbx_description
1 polymer ?
#
loop_
_entity_poly.entity_id
_entity_poly.type
_entity_poly.pdbx_seq_one_letter_code
_entity_poly.pdbx_strand_id
1 'polypeptide(L)'
;MQPLCISSIINSDTGNDGGSAAHCLVIATNGVTFVTEPTIATLSQNYEPAAMLDSFAYTNALLWLTANRQQPIVHFWQLQPTVILGLLDQRLPQLPAGLAYLRQAGYQVMLRNSGGLAVVADPGVLNVSLLLPAERDRYSITEAYQLMVDYVRAVWPTLKIDTGEITQSYCPGDYDLSIAGRKIAGMSQRRTADALVIMLYVSINGNQTARSQLIQQFYQLSLAGKSDSRFPTVDPNVMTTVAEQLDPTYTVKQAQAQFVHVLAQDGTVDSTSLPLVTEEPEFQAHLSQAYRQMQRRQQRLHH
;
A
#
# COMPACT_ATOMS: atom_id res chain seq x y z
N MET A 1 -22.08 -14.06 0.25
CA MET A 1 -21.09 -13.20 -0.45
C MET A 1 -20.12 -14.17 -1.12
N GLN A 2 -20.15 -14.28 -2.44
CA GLN A 2 -19.14 -15.07 -3.17
C GLN A 2 -17.81 -14.27 -3.12
N PRO A 3 -16.67 -14.92 -2.86
CA PRO A 3 -15.37 -14.24 -2.89
C PRO A 3 -15.10 -13.77 -4.33
N LEU A 4 -14.74 -12.49 -4.49
CA LEU A 4 -14.15 -12.02 -5.73
C LEU A 4 -12.80 -12.71 -5.89
N CYS A 5 -12.65 -13.58 -6.89
CA CYS A 5 -11.33 -14.09 -7.25
C CYS A 5 -10.49 -12.95 -7.81
N ILE A 6 -9.21 -12.84 -7.44
CA ILE A 6 -8.29 -11.93 -8.13
C ILE A 6 -8.23 -12.31 -9.62
N SER A 7 -8.50 -13.57 -9.99
CA SER A 7 -8.68 -13.96 -11.40
C SER A 7 -9.80 -13.20 -12.15
N SER A 8 -10.85 -12.71 -11.48
CA SER A 8 -11.89 -11.87 -12.11
C SER A 8 -11.41 -10.46 -12.46
N ILE A 9 -10.37 -9.99 -11.77
CA ILE A 9 -9.65 -8.73 -12.03
C ILE A 9 -8.74 -8.88 -13.26
N ILE A 10 -8.23 -10.10 -13.51
CA ILE A 10 -7.23 -10.35 -14.55
C ILE A 10 -7.84 -10.92 -15.85
N ASN A 11 -8.97 -11.64 -15.81
CA ASN A 11 -9.55 -12.33 -16.97
C ASN A 11 -10.85 -11.74 -17.56
N SER A 12 -11.31 -10.54 -17.14
CA SER A 12 -12.47 -9.93 -17.81
C SER A 12 -12.07 -9.21 -19.10
N ASP A 13 -11.67 -10.00 -20.08
CA ASP A 13 -11.69 -9.64 -21.49
C ASP A 13 -12.88 -10.40 -22.11
N THR A 14 -14.04 -9.74 -22.13
CA THR A 14 -15.16 -9.91 -23.09
C THR A 14 -16.33 -9.07 -22.61
N GLY A 15 -16.89 -8.28 -23.52
CA GLY A 15 -17.98 -7.37 -23.24
C GLY A 15 -19.22 -8.08 -22.68
N ASN A 16 -19.94 -7.32 -21.84
CA ASN A 16 -21.36 -7.37 -21.60
C ASN A 16 -22.05 -8.75 -21.75
N ASP A 17 -22.29 -9.43 -20.63
CA ASP A 17 -23.61 -9.99 -20.31
C ASP A 17 -23.66 -10.43 -18.83
N GLY A 18 -24.76 -10.09 -18.17
CA GLY A 18 -24.98 -10.42 -16.76
C GLY A 18 -25.23 -11.92 -16.54
N GLY A 19 -24.61 -12.48 -15.50
CA GLY A 19 -24.98 -13.80 -15.00
C GLY A 19 -23.87 -14.53 -14.25
N SER A 20 -24.09 -14.70 -12.93
CA SER A 20 -23.63 -15.81 -12.06
C SER A 20 -22.31 -16.51 -12.39
N ALA A 21 -21.29 -16.28 -11.55
CA ALA A 21 -20.06 -17.05 -11.51
C ALA A 21 -20.32 -18.57 -11.35
N ALA A 22 -19.97 -19.35 -12.37
CA ALA A 22 -19.76 -20.79 -12.30
C ALA A 22 -18.82 -21.24 -13.44
N HIS A 23 -17.72 -21.91 -13.08
CA HIS A 23 -16.90 -22.78 -13.92
C HIS A 23 -16.55 -22.24 -15.32
N CYS A 24 -15.34 -21.71 -15.47
CA CYS A 24 -14.78 -21.42 -16.79
C CYS A 24 -14.39 -22.74 -17.48
N LEU A 25 -15.36 -23.39 -18.13
CA LEU A 25 -15.14 -24.35 -19.22
C LEU A 25 -15.76 -23.74 -20.48
N VAL A 26 -14.96 -23.01 -21.24
CA VAL A 26 -15.36 -22.51 -22.56
C VAL A 26 -15.39 -23.71 -23.52
N ILE A 27 -16.58 -24.23 -23.82
CA ILE A 27 -16.77 -25.09 -24.99
C ILE A 27 -16.98 -24.16 -26.18
N ALA A 28 -15.89 -23.84 -26.89
CA ALA A 28 -15.95 -23.31 -28.25
C ALA A 28 -15.65 -24.46 -29.23
N THR A 29 -16.62 -24.77 -30.08
CA THR A 29 -16.47 -25.69 -31.21
C THR A 29 -15.33 -25.20 -32.12
N ASN A 30 -14.30 -26.03 -32.26
CA ASN A 30 -13.19 -25.94 -33.21
C ASN A 30 -12.11 -24.87 -32.91
N GLY A 31 -11.29 -25.12 -31.88
CA GLY A 31 -10.00 -24.45 -31.69
C GLY A 31 -9.59 -24.42 -30.23
N VAL A 32 -8.65 -25.28 -29.82
CA VAL A 32 -8.10 -25.30 -28.46
C VAL A 32 -7.36 -23.98 -28.22
N THR A 33 -7.98 -23.07 -27.46
CA THR A 33 -7.31 -21.89 -26.90
C THR A 33 -6.82 -22.28 -25.51
N PHE A 34 -5.50 -22.31 -25.32
CA PHE A 34 -4.93 -22.44 -23.99
C PHE A 34 -5.15 -21.10 -23.28
N VAL A 35 -6.08 -21.04 -22.32
CA VAL A 35 -6.13 -19.93 -21.38
C VAL A 35 -4.91 -20.09 -20.48
N THR A 36 -3.83 -19.38 -20.79
CA THR A 36 -2.68 -19.29 -19.89
C THR A 36 -3.15 -18.61 -18.61
N GLU A 37 -2.90 -19.23 -17.46
CA GLU A 37 -3.18 -18.56 -16.18
C GLU A 37 -2.51 -17.18 -16.15
N PRO A 38 -3.21 -16.16 -15.62
CA PRO A 38 -2.62 -14.85 -15.53
C PRO A 38 -1.34 -14.89 -14.67
N THR A 39 -0.26 -14.32 -15.20
CA THR A 39 1.01 -14.25 -14.47
C THR A 39 1.08 -12.95 -13.69
N ILE A 40 1.14 -13.03 -12.37
CA ILE A 40 1.25 -11.89 -11.45
C ILE A 40 2.72 -11.73 -11.07
N ALA A 41 3.32 -10.62 -11.46
CA ALA A 41 4.72 -10.37 -11.17
C ALA A 41 4.88 -9.79 -9.74
N THR A 42 5.92 -10.19 -9.02
CA THR A 42 6.20 -9.73 -7.66
C THR A 42 7.59 -9.14 -7.52
N LEU A 43 7.71 -8.11 -6.68
CA LEU A 43 8.98 -7.48 -6.31
C LEU A 43 8.98 -7.24 -4.80
N SER A 44 10.11 -7.49 -4.14
CA SER A 44 10.28 -7.25 -2.70
C SER A 44 11.53 -6.42 -2.45
N GLN A 45 11.40 -5.31 -1.73
CA GLN A 45 12.50 -4.39 -1.47
C GLN A 45 12.51 -3.89 -0.02
N ASN A 46 13.69 -3.91 0.60
CA ASN A 46 13.93 -3.27 1.89
C ASN A 46 14.87 -2.09 1.63
N TYR A 47 14.40 -0.86 1.87
CA TYR A 47 15.21 0.31 1.58
C TYR A 47 15.96 0.78 2.82
N GLU A 48 17.27 0.97 2.64
CA GLU A 48 18.11 1.70 3.57
C GLU A 48 17.73 3.18 3.62
N PRO A 49 18.08 3.92 4.69
CA PRO A 49 17.70 5.32 4.85
C PRO A 49 18.07 6.21 3.66
N ALA A 50 19.25 5.97 3.06
CA ALA A 50 19.72 6.72 1.89
C ALA A 50 18.87 6.50 0.63
N ALA A 51 18.16 5.37 0.55
CA ALA A 51 17.30 4.99 -0.57
C ALA A 51 15.80 5.17 -0.25
N MET A 52 15.42 5.82 0.86
CA MET A 52 14.01 5.88 1.27
C MET A 52 13.09 6.51 0.20
N LEU A 53 13.59 7.46 -0.60
CA LEU A 53 12.81 8.10 -1.67
C LEU A 53 12.53 7.13 -2.82
N ASP A 54 13.34 6.09 -2.99
CA ASP A 54 13.14 5.07 -4.01
C ASP A 54 11.84 4.31 -3.78
N SER A 55 11.38 4.14 -2.53
CA SER A 55 10.09 3.47 -2.23
C SER A 55 8.89 4.04 -3.02
N PHE A 56 8.77 5.38 -3.07
CA PHE A 56 7.73 6.05 -3.85
C PHE A 56 8.12 6.27 -5.32
N ALA A 57 9.42 6.34 -5.63
CA ALA A 57 9.88 6.42 -7.02
C ALA A 57 9.56 5.13 -7.78
N TYR A 58 9.85 3.97 -7.18
CA TYR A 58 9.51 2.63 -7.68
C TYR A 58 8.01 2.49 -7.89
N THR A 59 7.18 2.96 -6.95
CA THR A 59 5.72 2.93 -7.13
C THR A 59 5.29 3.60 -8.44
N ASN A 60 5.89 4.72 -8.82
CA ASN A 60 5.55 5.42 -10.07
C ASN A 60 6.14 4.74 -11.32
N ALA A 61 7.35 4.19 -11.22
CA ALA A 61 7.99 3.47 -12.32
C ALA A 61 7.26 2.13 -12.61
N LEU A 62 6.89 1.40 -11.56
CA LEU A 62 6.09 0.18 -11.66
C LEU A 62 4.69 0.46 -12.21
N LEU A 63 4.08 1.61 -11.88
CA LEU A 63 2.79 2.00 -12.43
C LEU A 63 2.86 2.24 -13.95
N TRP A 64 3.95 2.84 -14.43
CA TRP A 64 4.22 2.92 -15.87
C TRP A 64 4.43 1.52 -16.48
N LEU A 65 5.25 0.67 -15.83
CA LEU A 65 5.54 -0.68 -16.33
C LEU A 65 4.27 -1.53 -16.42
N THR A 66 3.37 -1.42 -15.43
CA THR A 66 2.07 -2.10 -15.39
C THR A 66 1.22 -1.71 -16.60
N ALA A 67 1.14 -0.41 -16.90
CA ALA A 67 0.44 0.10 -18.08
C ALA A 67 1.09 -0.38 -19.39
N ASN A 68 2.42 -0.44 -19.45
CA ASN A 68 3.14 -0.86 -20.66
C ASN A 68 3.02 -2.36 -20.94
N ARG A 69 3.12 -3.21 -19.92
CA ARG A 69 3.12 -4.67 -20.06
C ARG A 69 1.75 -5.31 -19.95
N GLN A 70 0.73 -4.55 -19.53
CA GLN A 70 -0.61 -5.07 -19.25
C GLN A 70 -0.57 -6.27 -18.30
N GLN A 71 0.33 -6.22 -17.31
CA GLN A 71 0.57 -7.31 -16.35
C GLN A 71 0.39 -6.77 -14.91
N PRO A 72 -0.40 -7.43 -14.06
CA PRO A 72 -0.49 -7.08 -12.64
C PRO A 72 0.84 -7.24 -11.92
N ILE A 73 1.13 -6.32 -11.01
CA ILE A 73 2.34 -6.33 -10.18
C ILE A 73 1.95 -6.21 -8.71
N VAL A 74 2.58 -7.01 -7.84
CA VAL A 74 2.55 -6.79 -6.39
C VAL A 74 3.95 -6.44 -5.89
N HIS A 75 4.10 -5.23 -5.38
CA HIS A 75 5.35 -4.74 -4.81
C HIS A 75 5.26 -4.68 -3.28
N PHE A 76 6.06 -5.51 -2.62
CA PHE A 76 6.24 -5.53 -1.18
C PHE A 76 7.44 -4.67 -0.80
N TRP A 77 7.28 -3.78 0.17
CA TRP A 77 8.42 -3.00 0.62
C TRP A 77 8.37 -2.56 2.08
N GLN A 78 9.56 -2.37 2.63
CA GLN A 78 9.77 -1.88 3.99
C GLN A 78 10.79 -0.74 4.00
N LEU A 79 10.69 0.10 5.02
CA LEU A 79 11.68 1.14 5.33
C LEU A 79 12.29 0.87 6.70
N GLN A 80 13.53 1.33 6.89
CA GLN A 80 14.03 1.65 8.22
C GLN A 80 13.17 2.73 8.89
N PRO A 81 13.28 2.98 10.21
CA PRO A 81 12.43 3.94 10.94
C PRO A 81 12.28 5.28 10.22
N THR A 82 11.10 5.49 9.63
CA THR A 82 10.76 6.62 8.77
C THR A 82 9.33 7.07 9.04
N VAL A 83 9.12 8.38 9.18
CA VAL A 83 7.79 8.97 9.13
C VAL A 83 7.54 9.52 7.72
N ILE A 84 6.51 8.99 7.07
CA ILE A 84 6.10 9.41 5.74
C ILE A 84 4.95 10.41 5.90
N LEU A 85 5.24 11.69 5.71
CA LEU A 85 4.29 12.78 5.77
C LEU A 85 3.45 12.86 4.50
N GLY A 86 2.17 13.18 4.65
CA GLY A 86 1.26 13.52 3.58
C GLY A 86 1.28 15.02 3.22
N LEU A 87 0.61 15.37 2.12
CA LEU A 87 0.62 16.75 1.60
C LEU A 87 -0.04 17.77 2.54
N LEU A 88 -0.95 17.34 3.42
CA LEU A 88 -1.59 18.23 4.39
C LEU A 88 -0.67 18.52 5.57
N ASP A 89 0.21 17.59 5.97
CA ASP A 89 1.15 17.77 7.07
C ASP A 89 2.12 18.93 6.83
N GLN A 90 2.44 19.22 5.55
CA GLN A 90 3.27 20.37 5.18
C GLN A 90 2.65 21.73 5.59
N ARG A 91 1.34 21.75 5.92
CA ARG A 91 0.60 22.96 6.32
C ARG A 91 0.55 23.16 7.84
N LEU A 92 1.19 22.30 8.62
CA LEU A 92 1.25 22.43 10.07
C LEU A 92 1.96 23.73 10.47
N PRO A 93 1.42 24.51 11.41
CA PRO A 93 1.90 25.86 11.72
C PRO A 93 3.30 25.89 12.34
N GLN A 94 3.71 24.83 13.03
CA GLN A 94 5.05 24.63 13.60
C GLN A 94 5.65 23.31 13.11
N LEU A 95 5.50 23.02 11.81
CA LEU A 95 6.10 21.83 11.19
C LEU A 95 7.60 21.64 11.55
N PRO A 96 8.47 22.67 11.54
CA PRO A 96 9.88 22.50 11.91
C PRO A 96 10.10 21.89 13.29
N ALA A 97 9.25 22.22 14.29
CA ALA A 97 9.35 21.67 15.64
C ALA A 97 9.04 20.16 15.67
N GLY A 98 7.97 19.74 14.98
CA GLY A 98 7.64 18.32 14.86
C GLY A 98 8.69 17.55 14.07
N LEU A 99 9.23 18.12 12.98
CA LEU A 99 10.33 17.51 12.22
C LEU A 99 11.60 17.33 13.06
N ALA A 100 11.95 18.31 13.90
CA ALA A 100 13.09 18.21 14.81
C ALA A 100 12.89 17.08 15.83
N TYR A 101 11.69 16.97 16.40
CA TYR A 101 11.33 15.89 17.31
C TYR A 101 11.45 14.50 16.65
N LEU A 102 10.89 14.32 15.45
CA LEU A 102 10.99 13.04 14.74
C LEU A 102 12.44 12.62 14.49
N ARG A 103 13.29 13.57 14.08
CA ARG A 103 14.73 13.31 13.88
C ARG A 103 15.44 12.96 15.18
N GLN A 104 15.12 13.66 16.28
CA GLN A 104 15.66 13.36 17.61
C GLN A 104 15.24 11.97 18.10
N ALA A 105 14.04 11.52 17.75
CA ALA A 105 13.54 10.17 18.01
C ALA A 105 14.17 9.09 17.09
N GLY A 106 15.10 9.47 16.20
CA GLY A 106 15.82 8.54 15.32
C GLY A 106 15.10 8.22 14.02
N TYR A 107 14.01 8.92 13.68
CA TYR A 107 13.26 8.69 12.45
C TYR A 107 13.77 9.56 11.30
N GLN A 108 13.91 8.94 10.13
CA GLN A 108 13.94 9.69 8.88
C GLN A 108 12.57 10.31 8.61
N VAL A 109 12.53 11.37 7.80
CA VAL A 109 11.26 12.00 7.40
C VAL A 109 11.26 12.25 5.91
N MET A 110 10.17 11.87 5.26
CA MET A 110 9.93 12.19 3.85
C MET A 110 8.49 12.65 3.61
N LEU A 111 8.30 13.50 2.62
CA LEU A 111 7.00 13.96 2.13
C LEU A 111 6.62 13.16 0.88
N ARG A 112 5.50 12.44 0.92
CA ARG A 112 5.00 11.65 -0.22
C ARG A 112 4.20 12.46 -1.22
N ASN A 113 4.00 11.90 -2.41
CA ASN A 113 3.24 12.52 -3.51
C ASN A 113 1.76 12.12 -3.53
N SER A 114 1.33 11.15 -2.71
CA SER A 114 -0.06 10.73 -2.53
C SER A 114 -0.72 11.43 -1.34
N GLY A 115 -2.06 11.33 -1.27
CA GLY A 115 -2.87 11.93 -0.21
C GLY A 115 -2.68 11.30 1.17
N GLY A 116 -3.55 11.67 2.11
CA GLY A 116 -3.51 11.25 3.50
C GLY A 116 -2.55 12.07 4.37
N LEU A 117 -2.31 11.57 5.56
CA LEU A 117 -1.53 12.21 6.62
C LEU A 117 -0.35 11.32 7.05
N ALA A 118 0.39 11.75 8.07
CA ALA A 118 1.59 11.08 8.57
C ALA A 118 1.32 9.61 8.93
N VAL A 119 2.19 8.72 8.41
CA VAL A 119 2.24 7.29 8.77
C VAL A 119 3.65 6.91 9.18
N VAL A 120 3.77 5.91 10.04
CA VAL A 120 5.05 5.34 10.45
C VAL A 120 5.38 4.12 9.59
N ALA A 121 6.62 4.04 9.13
CA ALA A 121 7.21 2.85 8.53
C ALA A 121 8.46 2.46 9.32
N ASP A 122 8.61 1.17 9.59
CA ASP A 122 9.76 0.56 10.26
C ASP A 122 9.82 -0.93 9.87
N PRO A 123 10.84 -1.70 10.33
CA PRO A 123 10.97 -3.11 9.97
C PRO A 123 9.81 -4.04 10.39
N GLY A 124 8.87 -3.57 11.22
CA GLY A 124 7.65 -4.29 11.60
C GLY A 124 6.39 -3.87 10.83
N VAL A 125 6.52 -2.94 9.88
CA VAL A 125 5.46 -2.48 8.98
C VAL A 125 5.73 -3.00 7.57
N LEU A 126 4.72 -3.62 6.95
CA LEU A 126 4.77 -4.07 5.55
C LEU A 126 3.94 -3.12 4.69
N ASN A 127 4.54 -2.60 3.61
CA ASN A 127 3.80 -1.91 2.56
C ASN A 127 3.56 -2.86 1.40
N VAL A 128 2.34 -2.88 0.89
CA VAL A 128 1.92 -3.72 -0.24
C VAL A 128 1.30 -2.81 -1.29
N SER A 129 1.89 -2.76 -2.48
CA SER A 129 1.37 -2.02 -3.61
C SER A 129 0.82 -3.01 -4.63
N LEU A 130 -0.51 -3.03 -4.81
CA LEU A 130 -1.18 -3.81 -5.84
C LEU A 130 -1.38 -2.92 -7.06
N LEU A 131 -0.63 -3.19 -8.14
CA LEU A 131 -0.71 -2.48 -9.40
C LEU A 131 -1.50 -3.32 -10.41
N LEU A 132 -2.50 -2.70 -11.02
CA LEU A 132 -3.41 -3.35 -11.96
C LEU A 132 -3.42 -2.61 -13.30
N PRO A 133 -3.30 -3.32 -14.43
CA PRO A 133 -3.53 -2.75 -15.75
C PRO A 133 -5.04 -2.55 -15.93
N ALA A 134 -5.46 -1.29 -16.06
CA ALA A 134 -6.87 -0.94 -16.12
C ALA A 134 -7.03 0.46 -16.66
N GLU A 135 -7.99 0.63 -17.57
CA GLU A 135 -8.48 1.96 -17.91
C GLU A 135 -8.95 2.68 -16.65
N ARG A 136 -8.72 4.00 -16.59
CA ARG A 136 -8.92 4.84 -15.41
C ARG A 136 -10.29 4.65 -14.74
N ASP A 137 -11.33 4.50 -15.54
CA ASP A 137 -12.73 4.46 -15.10
C ASP A 137 -13.28 3.02 -15.00
N ARG A 138 -12.46 1.99 -15.29
CA ARG A 138 -12.85 0.57 -15.18
C ARG A 138 -13.27 0.18 -13.77
N TYR A 139 -12.62 0.75 -12.76
CA TYR A 139 -12.95 0.55 -11.35
C TYR A 139 -13.35 1.87 -10.73
N SER A 140 -14.43 1.92 -9.96
CA SER A 140 -14.65 3.02 -9.03
C SER A 140 -13.55 3.06 -7.97
N ILE A 141 -13.45 4.18 -7.25
CA ILE A 141 -12.55 4.34 -6.10
C ILE A 141 -12.81 3.27 -5.04
N THR A 142 -14.09 3.01 -4.75
CA THR A 142 -14.56 2.03 -3.78
C THR A 142 -14.26 0.61 -4.19
N GLU A 143 -14.53 0.23 -5.44
CA GLU A 143 -14.23 -1.12 -5.92
C GLU A 143 -12.74 -1.42 -5.81
N ALA A 144 -11.86 -0.49 -6.23
CA ALA A 144 -10.42 -0.69 -6.11
C ALA A 144 -9.97 -0.90 -4.65
N TYR A 145 -10.53 -0.16 -3.69
CA TYR A 145 -10.24 -0.40 -2.28
C TYR A 145 -10.78 -1.75 -1.81
N GLN A 146 -11.97 -2.15 -2.26
CA GLN A 146 -12.55 -3.44 -1.91
C GLN A 146 -11.68 -4.61 -2.38
N LEU A 147 -10.99 -4.50 -3.53
CA LEU A 147 -10.03 -5.53 -3.99
C LEU A 147 -8.92 -5.76 -2.95
N MET A 148 -8.35 -4.69 -2.40
CA MET A 148 -7.31 -4.79 -1.38
C MET A 148 -7.86 -5.30 -0.04
N VAL A 149 -9.09 -4.91 0.33
CA VAL A 149 -9.78 -5.44 1.52
C VAL A 149 -9.93 -6.96 1.42
N ASP A 150 -10.43 -7.45 0.28
CA ASP A 150 -10.68 -8.87 0.07
C ASP A 150 -9.37 -9.66 0.05
N TYR A 151 -8.32 -9.10 -0.57
CA TYR A 151 -6.99 -9.69 -0.56
C TYR A 151 -6.44 -9.81 0.87
N VAL A 152 -6.54 -8.77 1.69
CA VAL A 152 -6.11 -8.80 3.10
C VAL A 152 -6.91 -9.81 3.93
N ARG A 153 -8.22 -9.92 3.70
CA ARG A 153 -9.07 -10.92 4.39
C ARG A 153 -8.69 -12.35 4.01
N ALA A 154 -8.34 -12.60 2.75
CA ALA A 154 -7.88 -13.90 2.29
C ALA A 154 -6.52 -14.30 2.90
N VAL A 155 -5.65 -13.33 3.18
CA VAL A 155 -4.34 -13.54 3.83
C VAL A 155 -4.48 -13.96 5.29
N TRP A 156 -5.48 -13.43 5.99
CA TRP A 156 -5.73 -13.76 7.40
C TRP A 156 -7.20 -14.18 7.63
N PRO A 157 -7.62 -15.34 7.09
CA PRO A 157 -9.04 -15.74 7.07
C PRO A 157 -9.60 -16.05 8.47
N THR A 158 -8.74 -16.28 9.46
CA THR A 158 -9.13 -16.50 10.87
C THR A 158 -9.34 -15.20 11.64
N LEU A 159 -8.86 -14.06 11.12
CA LEU A 159 -9.04 -12.76 11.75
C LEU A 159 -10.30 -12.10 11.18
N LYS A 160 -11.16 -11.62 12.07
CA LYS A 160 -12.30 -10.79 11.66
C LYS A 160 -11.79 -9.37 11.36
N ILE A 161 -11.53 -9.10 10.08
CA ILE A 161 -11.05 -7.79 9.60
C ILE A 161 -12.24 -6.94 9.12
N ASP A 162 -12.53 -5.90 9.90
CA ASP A 162 -13.56 -4.91 9.61
C ASP A 162 -12.96 -3.71 8.85
N THR A 163 -13.80 -3.05 8.05
CA THR A 163 -13.45 -1.85 7.26
C THR A 163 -14.19 -0.64 7.76
N GLY A 164 -13.50 0.48 7.94
CA GLY A 164 -14.11 1.75 8.31
C GLY A 164 -13.14 2.65 9.03
N GLU A 165 -13.40 3.96 8.99
CA GLU A 165 -12.50 4.97 9.56
C GLU A 165 -12.28 4.77 11.07
N ILE A 166 -11.01 4.72 11.48
CA ILE A 166 -10.61 4.80 12.89
C ILE A 166 -10.11 6.21 13.18
N THR A 167 -11.03 7.11 13.52
CA THR A 167 -10.84 8.57 13.54
C THR A 167 -9.70 9.07 14.44
N GLN A 168 -9.43 8.37 15.55
CA GLN A 168 -8.34 8.71 16.49
C GLN A 168 -7.03 7.95 16.18
N SER A 169 -6.94 7.24 15.06
CA SER A 169 -5.67 6.68 14.60
C SER A 169 -4.81 7.75 13.91
N TYR A 170 -3.52 7.46 13.67
CA TYR A 170 -2.79 8.26 12.69
C TYR A 170 -3.21 7.89 11.26
N CYS A 171 -3.22 8.92 10.39
CA CYS A 171 -3.69 8.83 9.01
C CYS A 171 -5.03 8.09 8.88
N PRO A 172 -6.09 8.57 9.56
CA PRO A 172 -7.41 7.96 9.45
C PRO A 172 -7.92 8.05 8.00
N GLY A 173 -8.72 7.07 7.59
CA GLY A 173 -9.39 7.07 6.29
C GLY A 173 -10.53 6.08 6.21
N ASP A 174 -11.45 6.31 5.26
CA ASP A 174 -12.71 5.56 5.11
C ASP A 174 -12.55 4.04 4.98
N TYR A 175 -11.39 3.59 4.50
CA TYR A 175 -11.05 2.16 4.29
C TYR A 175 -9.91 1.70 5.21
N ASP A 176 -9.82 2.25 6.41
CA ASP A 176 -8.94 1.66 7.43
C ASP A 176 -9.39 0.22 7.72
N LEU A 177 -8.41 -0.68 7.90
CA LEU A 177 -8.67 -2.06 8.30
C LEU A 177 -8.41 -2.20 9.80
N SER A 178 -9.32 -2.87 10.50
CA SER A 178 -9.24 -3.04 11.94
C SER A 178 -9.60 -4.44 12.39
N ILE A 179 -9.08 -4.82 13.55
CA ILE A 179 -9.46 -6.04 14.27
C ILE A 179 -9.92 -5.60 15.66
N ALA A 180 -11.11 -6.03 16.07
CA ALA A 180 -11.73 -5.63 17.34
C ALA A 180 -11.74 -4.09 17.53
N GLY A 181 -12.01 -3.34 16.46
CA GLY A 181 -12.05 -1.87 16.46
C GLY A 181 -10.68 -1.17 16.57
N ARG A 182 -9.56 -1.91 16.59
CA ARG A 182 -8.21 -1.34 16.58
C ARG A 182 -7.62 -1.44 15.17
N LYS A 183 -7.18 -0.31 14.62
CA LYS A 183 -6.61 -0.22 13.27
C LYS A 183 -5.32 -1.04 13.15
N ILE A 184 -5.20 -1.83 12.09
CA ILE A 184 -3.99 -2.54 11.69
C ILE A 184 -3.39 -2.03 10.37
N ALA A 185 -4.20 -1.40 9.52
CA ALA A 185 -3.79 -0.99 8.20
C ALA A 185 -4.56 0.24 7.72
N GLY A 186 -3.99 0.94 6.74
CA GLY A 186 -4.68 1.95 5.97
C GLY A 186 -4.21 1.92 4.53
N MET A 187 -5.01 2.53 3.65
CA MET A 187 -4.76 2.46 2.21
C MET A 187 -4.91 3.81 1.51
N SER A 188 -4.27 3.91 0.36
CA SER A 188 -4.40 5.02 -0.58
C SER A 188 -4.33 4.48 -2.01
N GLN A 189 -4.75 5.26 -2.99
CA GLN A 189 -4.67 4.85 -4.38
C GLN A 189 -4.18 5.96 -5.30
N ARG A 190 -3.60 5.57 -6.44
CA ARG A 190 -3.20 6.45 -7.53
C ARG A 190 -3.56 5.82 -8.87
N ARG A 191 -3.93 6.64 -9.86
CA ARG A 191 -4.38 6.22 -11.18
C ARG A 191 -3.66 6.98 -12.28
N THR A 192 -3.36 6.29 -13.37
CA THR A 192 -2.99 6.85 -14.69
C THR A 192 -4.14 6.60 -15.67
N ALA A 193 -3.91 6.79 -16.97
CA ALA A 193 -4.90 6.44 -17.98
C ALA A 193 -5.14 4.92 -18.04
N ASP A 194 -4.07 4.13 -17.96
CA ASP A 194 -4.10 2.68 -18.28
C ASP A 194 -3.63 1.78 -17.12
N ALA A 195 -3.41 2.33 -15.93
CA ALA A 195 -3.11 1.56 -14.74
C ALA A 195 -3.56 2.26 -13.45
N LEU A 196 -3.73 1.47 -12.40
CA LEU A 196 -3.93 1.97 -11.05
C LEU A 196 -3.05 1.22 -10.05
N VAL A 197 -2.75 1.87 -8.93
CA VAL A 197 -2.08 1.26 -7.78
C VAL A 197 -2.89 1.50 -6.52
N ILE A 198 -3.15 0.44 -5.78
CA ILE A 198 -3.67 0.48 -4.41
C ILE A 198 -2.49 0.20 -3.48
N MET A 199 -2.16 1.18 -2.64
CA MET A 199 -1.08 1.10 -1.67
C MET A 199 -1.68 0.85 -0.29
N LEU A 200 -1.27 -0.25 0.32
CA LEU A 200 -1.61 -0.64 1.67
C LEU A 200 -0.37 -0.47 2.55
N TYR A 201 -0.53 0.10 3.74
CA TYR A 201 0.42 -0.10 4.84
C TYR A 201 -0.22 -1.01 5.87
N VAL A 202 0.52 -1.98 6.42
CA VAL A 202 0.02 -2.88 7.48
C VAL A 202 1.03 -2.97 8.60
N SER A 203 0.59 -2.71 9.83
CA SER A 203 1.34 -2.95 11.06
C SER A 203 1.35 -4.45 11.36
N ILE A 204 2.43 -5.14 10.99
CA ILE A 204 2.53 -6.60 11.18
C ILE A 204 2.93 -6.93 12.61
N ASN A 205 4.02 -6.35 13.11
CA ASN A 205 4.51 -6.59 14.48
C ASN A 205 5.21 -5.34 15.04
N GLY A 206 5.86 -5.45 16.20
CA GLY A 206 6.53 -4.33 16.88
C GLY A 206 5.61 -3.52 17.79
N ASN A 207 6.10 -2.39 18.31
CA ASN A 207 5.39 -1.59 19.31
C ASN A 207 4.47 -0.54 18.66
N GLN A 208 3.21 -0.91 18.40
CA GLN A 208 2.24 0.00 17.79
C GLN A 208 1.87 1.19 18.68
N THR A 209 1.85 1.01 19.99
CA THR A 209 1.60 2.10 20.94
C THR A 209 2.67 3.18 20.81
N ALA A 210 3.95 2.79 20.71
CA ALA A 210 5.07 3.72 20.53
C ALA A 210 4.99 4.45 19.18
N ARG A 211 4.62 3.76 18.08
CA ARG A 211 4.38 4.42 16.78
C ARG A 211 3.29 5.49 16.89
N SER A 212 2.21 5.19 17.61
CA SER A 212 1.08 6.09 17.77
C SER A 212 1.43 7.28 18.67
N GLN A 213 2.18 7.05 19.75
CA GLN A 213 2.73 8.11 20.62
C GLN A 213 3.69 9.04 19.87
N LEU A 214 4.55 8.49 18.99
CA LEU A 214 5.43 9.28 18.14
C LEU A 214 4.64 10.27 17.27
N ILE A 215 3.60 9.79 16.58
CA ILE A 215 2.78 10.64 15.72
C ILE A 215 1.90 11.61 16.53
N GLN A 216 1.39 11.18 17.70
CA GLN A 216 0.69 12.04 18.63
C GLN A 216 1.55 13.23 19.05
N GLN A 217 2.79 12.98 19.49
CA GLN A 217 3.73 14.02 19.90
C GLN A 217 4.15 14.91 18.72
N PHE A 218 4.33 14.33 17.52
CA PHE A 218 4.57 15.10 16.30
C PHE A 218 3.47 16.14 16.06
N TYR A 219 2.20 15.73 16.06
CA TYR A 219 1.10 16.68 15.86
C TYR A 219 0.97 17.70 16.98
N GLN A 220 1.14 17.29 18.25
CA GLN A 220 1.10 18.22 19.39
C GLN A 220 2.12 19.36 19.24
N LEU A 221 3.37 19.02 18.91
CA LEU A 221 4.44 20.00 18.69
C LEU A 221 4.19 20.83 17.44
N SER A 222 3.75 20.21 16.36
CA SER A 222 3.53 20.88 15.08
C SER A 222 2.29 21.77 15.05
N LEU A 223 1.30 21.53 15.89
CA LEU A 223 0.12 22.39 16.06
C LEU A 223 0.36 23.53 17.06
N ALA A 224 1.30 23.36 18.01
CA ALA A 224 1.68 24.36 19.00
C ALA A 224 0.48 25.00 19.73
N GLY A 225 -0.42 24.15 20.23
CA GLY A 225 -1.62 24.57 20.96
C GLY A 225 -2.79 25.04 20.10
N LYS A 226 -2.66 25.06 18.77
CA LYS A 226 -3.78 25.33 17.86
C LYS A 226 -4.62 24.07 17.63
N SER A 227 -5.93 24.23 17.47
CA SER A 227 -6.83 23.16 17.01
C SER A 227 -7.06 23.32 15.50
N ASP A 228 -6.98 22.22 14.77
CA ASP A 228 -7.24 22.15 13.33
C ASP A 228 -7.80 20.77 13.00
N SER A 229 -9.07 20.73 12.58
CA SER A 229 -9.82 19.49 12.34
C SER A 229 -9.27 18.65 11.18
N ARG A 230 -8.32 19.18 10.41
CA ARG A 230 -7.65 18.43 9.33
C ARG A 230 -6.60 17.45 9.86
N PHE A 231 -6.19 17.57 11.11
CA PHE A 231 -5.20 16.70 11.74
C PHE A 231 -5.82 15.88 12.88
N PRO A 232 -5.48 14.59 13.01
CA PRO A 232 -6.11 13.72 13.99
C PRO A 232 -5.64 14.03 15.41
N THR A 233 -6.55 13.88 16.37
CA THR A 233 -6.16 13.70 17.77
C THR A 233 -5.85 12.22 17.96
N VAL A 234 -4.57 11.87 17.91
CA VAL A 234 -4.14 10.46 17.94
C VAL A 234 -4.31 9.88 19.35
N ASP A 235 -5.07 8.79 19.48
CA ASP A 235 -5.12 7.93 20.67
C ASP A 235 -4.24 6.70 20.45
N PRO A 236 -3.16 6.50 21.25
CA PRO A 236 -2.29 5.35 21.11
C PRO A 236 -2.95 3.97 21.27
N ASN A 237 -4.17 3.89 21.81
CA ASN A 237 -4.85 2.63 22.09
C ASN A 237 -5.72 2.11 20.93
N VAL A 238 -6.04 2.96 19.95
CA VAL A 238 -6.97 2.58 18.85
C VAL A 238 -6.26 1.91 17.67
N MET A 239 -4.97 1.60 17.78
CA MET A 239 -4.21 0.88 16.76
C MET A 239 -3.55 -0.37 17.37
N THR A 240 -3.42 -1.44 16.60
CA THR A 240 -2.81 -2.72 16.98
C THR A 240 -1.91 -3.23 15.86
N THR A 241 -1.18 -4.31 16.12
CA THR A 241 -0.49 -5.08 15.07
C THR A 241 -1.26 -6.37 14.74
N VAL A 242 -0.98 -6.95 13.57
CA VAL A 242 -1.49 -8.28 13.21
C VAL A 242 -0.98 -9.34 14.20
N ALA A 243 0.30 -9.28 14.60
CA ALA A 243 0.91 -10.21 15.54
C ALA A 243 0.21 -10.20 16.91
N GLU A 244 -0.15 -9.03 17.44
CA GLU A 244 -0.94 -8.93 18.69
C GLU A 244 -2.29 -9.67 18.62
N GLN A 245 -2.89 -9.77 17.42
CA GLN A 245 -4.22 -10.34 17.22
C GLN A 245 -4.19 -11.79 16.72
N LEU A 246 -3.04 -12.26 16.23
CA LEU A 246 -2.87 -13.59 15.63
C LEU A 246 -1.91 -14.47 16.44
N ASP A 247 -0.65 -14.05 16.50
CA ASP A 247 0.44 -14.74 17.19
C ASP A 247 1.56 -13.71 17.45
N PRO A 248 2.00 -13.48 18.71
CA PRO A 248 3.04 -12.51 19.04
C PRO A 248 4.39 -12.74 18.33
N THR A 249 4.64 -13.94 17.82
CA THR A 249 5.85 -14.29 17.05
C THR A 249 5.72 -14.04 15.55
N TYR A 250 4.54 -13.62 15.07
CA TYR A 250 4.26 -13.41 13.66
C TYR A 250 5.15 -12.31 13.07
N THR A 251 5.75 -12.59 11.91
CA THR A 251 6.76 -11.75 11.27
C THR A 251 6.28 -11.16 9.96
N VAL A 252 6.92 -10.05 9.53
CA VAL A 252 6.68 -9.47 8.20
C VAL A 252 6.98 -10.48 7.09
N LYS A 253 8.01 -11.32 7.24
CA LYS A 253 8.33 -12.39 6.28
C LYS A 253 7.18 -13.40 6.16
N GLN A 254 6.57 -13.80 7.27
CA GLN A 254 5.40 -14.69 7.25
C GLN A 254 4.18 -13.99 6.62
N ALA A 255 3.94 -12.73 6.95
CA ALA A 255 2.88 -11.93 6.32
C ALA A 255 3.04 -11.88 4.79
N GLN A 256 4.23 -11.54 4.31
CA GLN A 256 4.53 -11.50 2.87
C GLN A 256 4.34 -12.87 2.22
N ALA A 257 4.78 -13.96 2.87
CA ALA A 257 4.57 -15.30 2.36
C ALA A 257 3.07 -15.67 2.24
N GLN A 258 2.22 -15.20 3.17
CA GLN A 258 0.78 -15.41 3.08
C GLN A 258 0.14 -14.58 1.95
N PHE A 259 0.57 -13.32 1.75
CA PHE A 259 0.17 -12.53 0.58
C PHE A 259 0.50 -13.28 -0.73
N VAL A 260 1.75 -13.75 -0.88
CA VAL A 260 2.16 -14.53 -2.06
C VAL A 260 1.36 -15.83 -2.20
N HIS A 261 1.09 -16.53 -1.09
CA HIS A 261 0.29 -17.76 -1.10
C HIS A 261 -1.11 -17.52 -1.65
N VAL A 262 -1.78 -16.44 -1.24
CA VAL A 262 -3.10 -16.07 -1.75
C VAL A 262 -3.03 -15.72 -3.24
N LEU A 263 -2.02 -14.96 -3.70
CA LEU A 263 -1.86 -14.67 -5.13
C LEU A 263 -1.73 -15.95 -5.98
N ALA A 264 -1.00 -16.94 -5.47
CA ALA A 264 -0.79 -18.21 -6.17
C ALA A 264 -2.07 -19.06 -6.31
N GLN A 265 -3.15 -18.72 -5.60
CA GLN A 265 -4.47 -19.34 -5.78
C GLN A 265 -5.23 -18.74 -6.97
N ASP A 266 -4.86 -17.54 -7.42
CA ASP A 266 -5.55 -16.78 -8.46
C ASP A 266 -4.75 -16.65 -9.77
N GLY A 267 -3.49 -17.09 -9.80
CA GLY A 267 -2.65 -17.10 -10.99
C GLY A 267 -1.23 -17.60 -10.73
N THR A 268 -0.41 -17.65 -11.78
CA THR A 268 1.02 -17.97 -11.65
C THR A 268 1.76 -16.76 -11.06
N VAL A 269 2.47 -16.96 -9.95
CA VAL A 269 3.32 -15.90 -9.36
C VAL A 269 4.71 -15.94 -9.97
N ASP A 270 5.13 -14.83 -10.58
CA ASP A 270 6.48 -14.63 -11.09
C ASP A 270 7.26 -13.71 -10.15
N SER A 271 8.28 -14.27 -9.49
CA SER A 271 9.18 -13.51 -8.60
C SER A 271 10.58 -13.33 -9.19
N THR A 272 10.82 -13.71 -10.45
CA THR A 272 12.15 -13.76 -11.06
C THR A 272 12.33 -12.74 -12.18
N SER A 273 11.28 -12.42 -12.95
CA SER A 273 11.40 -11.51 -14.09
C SER A 273 11.52 -10.05 -13.68
N LEU A 274 10.72 -9.61 -12.71
CA LEU A 274 10.68 -8.19 -12.29
C LEU A 274 12.05 -7.63 -11.89
N PRO A 275 12.86 -8.32 -11.06
CA PRO A 275 14.21 -7.85 -10.73
C PRO A 275 15.13 -7.62 -11.93
N LEU A 276 15.01 -8.41 -13.00
CA LEU A 276 15.79 -8.22 -14.22
C LEU A 276 15.28 -7.01 -15.01
N VAL A 277 13.97 -6.87 -15.09
CA VAL A 277 13.28 -5.80 -15.82
C VAL A 277 13.56 -4.45 -15.17
N THR A 278 13.66 -4.41 -13.84
CA THR A 278 13.99 -3.18 -13.13
C THR A 278 15.40 -2.68 -13.43
N GLU A 279 16.30 -3.52 -13.94
CA GLU A 279 17.64 -3.10 -14.38
C GLU A 279 17.68 -2.61 -15.84
N GLU A 280 16.59 -2.76 -16.60
CA GLU A 280 16.54 -2.31 -17.99
C GLU A 280 16.65 -0.77 -18.10
N PRO A 281 17.35 -0.23 -19.12
CA PRO A 281 17.57 1.22 -19.25
C PRO A 281 16.28 2.05 -19.28
N GLU A 282 15.21 1.53 -19.89
CA GLU A 282 13.92 2.23 -19.97
C GLU A 282 13.27 2.36 -18.59
N PHE A 283 13.23 1.26 -17.82
CA PHE A 283 12.73 1.30 -16.44
C PHE A 283 13.56 2.26 -15.58
N GLN A 284 14.89 2.19 -15.69
CA GLN A 284 15.81 3.07 -14.96
C GLN A 284 15.63 4.55 -15.31
N ALA A 285 15.28 4.88 -16.56
CA ALA A 285 14.94 6.24 -16.95
C ALA A 285 13.66 6.74 -16.25
N HIS A 286 12.62 5.91 -16.21
CA HIS A 286 11.36 6.21 -15.50
C HIS A 286 11.57 6.33 -13.99
N LEU A 287 12.34 5.42 -13.39
CA LEU A 287 12.70 5.46 -11.97
C LEU A 287 13.48 6.74 -11.65
N SER A 288 14.50 7.07 -12.44
CA SER A 288 15.30 8.29 -12.27
C SER A 288 14.45 9.57 -12.36
N GLN A 289 13.48 9.61 -13.28
CA GLN A 289 12.54 10.72 -13.39
C GLN A 289 11.64 10.82 -12.15
N ALA A 290 11.07 9.70 -11.70
CA ALA A 290 10.23 9.64 -10.50
C ALA A 290 11.01 10.04 -9.24
N TYR A 291 12.26 9.60 -9.11
CA TYR A 291 13.15 9.94 -8.01
C TYR A 291 13.42 11.45 -7.97
N ARG A 292 13.77 12.08 -9.11
CA ARG A 292 13.95 13.53 -9.19
C ARG A 292 12.69 14.31 -8.76
N GLN A 293 11.51 13.79 -9.08
CA GLN A 293 10.24 14.39 -8.61
C GLN A 293 10.09 14.26 -7.09
N MET A 294 10.47 13.12 -6.51
CA MET A 294 10.48 12.92 -5.06
C MET A 294 11.49 13.84 -4.36
N GLN A 295 12.71 13.98 -4.89
CA GLN A 295 13.72 14.90 -4.34
C GLN A 295 13.24 16.36 -4.32
N ARG A 296 12.72 16.87 -5.44
CA ARG A 296 12.16 18.23 -5.50
C ARG A 296 11.05 18.45 -4.48
N ARG A 297 10.27 17.42 -4.18
CA ARG A 297 9.19 17.49 -3.19
C ARG A 297 9.72 17.67 -1.77
N GLN A 298 10.87 17.08 -1.44
CA GLN A 298 11.43 17.17 -0.10
C GLN A 298 11.84 18.60 0.26
N GLN A 299 12.10 19.46 -0.73
CA GLN A 299 12.39 20.88 -0.53
C GLN A 299 11.29 21.62 0.25
N ARG A 300 10.05 21.13 0.18
CA ARG A 300 8.90 21.70 0.91
C ARG A 300 8.94 21.49 2.41
N LEU A 301 9.79 20.60 2.92
CA LEU A 301 9.98 20.38 4.36
C LEU A 301 10.99 21.36 4.98
N HIS A 302 11.60 22.23 4.16
CA HIS A 302 12.59 23.22 4.59
C HIS A 302 12.05 24.66 4.55
N HIS A 303 10.78 24.83 4.20
CA HIS A 303 10.05 26.11 4.18
C HIS A 303 9.01 26.13 5.29
#